data_AF-A0A015KT52-F1
#
_entry.id   AF-A0A015KT52-F1
#
_cell.length_a   1.000
_cell.length_b   1.000
_cell.length_c   1.000
_cell.angle_alpha   90.00
_cell.angle_beta   90.00
_cell.angle_gamma   90.00
#
_symmetry.space_group_name_H-M   'P 1'
#
loop_
_entity.id
_entity.type
_entity.pdbx_description
1 polymer ?
#
loop_
_entity_poly.entity_id
_entity_poly.type
_entity_poly.pdbx_seq_one_letter_code
_entity_poly.pdbx_strand_id
1 'polypeptide(L)'
;MKIFLIDRKNYYRFVPSLFFPIPDDPTFSQFHHETLIDGELVNDTESDGEITLKLLTFDLLVIDRKNLMNRPLTSRLGYLKENIIKPYKNMLLKRPELVQTQPFIIDLKQMEFSYGLDKVLDSIPNLRHSSDGLIFTSSIAGYKTGTFEKMLKWKPPNENSIDFLLRYDFQDDEDKPRFCLHKWIANNEHAYYDEMHVTDDEWNETWKHDYKNHEGKIVEVVYDPTMNPHAPWRFLRFRHDKIRGNHQSVVEKIRQSIMDGITEEQLRSQIASIREAWKRRDEEANKPKQLKRPKPEDKSENESRERLENGNKSNKSKRLKYDREDNNENDKKSHRINEDTG
;
A
#
# COMPACT_ATOMS: atom_id res chain seq x y z
N MET A 1 -19.54 19.27 -16.74
CA MET A 1 -18.66 18.48 -15.85
C MET A 1 -17.32 18.25 -16.54
N LYS A 2 -16.20 18.19 -15.82
CA LYS A 2 -14.90 17.80 -16.37
C LYS A 2 -14.31 16.69 -15.51
N ILE A 3 -13.91 15.58 -16.12
CA ILE A 3 -13.20 14.49 -15.46
C ILE A 3 -11.76 14.49 -15.93
N PHE A 4 -10.85 14.23 -14.99
CA PHE A 4 -9.44 14.03 -15.27
C PHE A 4 -8.97 12.72 -14.64
N LEU A 5 -8.13 11.98 -15.37
CA LEU A 5 -7.27 10.95 -14.78
C LEU A 5 -5.92 11.60 -14.44
N ILE A 6 -5.39 11.28 -13.26
CA ILE A 6 -4.15 11.84 -12.74
C ILE A 6 -3.19 10.67 -12.53
N ASP A 7 -2.01 10.71 -13.15
CA ASP A 7 -1.01 9.67 -12.97
C ASP A 7 0.01 9.99 -11.85
N ARG A 8 0.87 9.04 -11.53
CA ARG A 8 1.93 9.19 -10.52
C ARG A 8 2.95 10.31 -10.81
N LYS A 9 3.04 10.78 -12.06
CA LYS A 9 3.90 11.90 -12.47
C LYS A 9 3.14 13.24 -12.43
N ASN A 10 1.92 13.23 -11.88
CA ASN A 10 1.04 14.37 -11.77
C ASN A 10 0.60 14.92 -13.14
N TYR A 11 0.52 14.07 -14.16
CA TYR A 11 -0.08 14.45 -15.45
C TYR A 11 -1.59 14.26 -15.42
N TYR A 12 -2.30 15.30 -15.83
CA TYR A 12 -3.76 15.34 -15.90
C TYR A 12 -4.23 15.08 -17.32
N ARG A 13 -5.07 14.06 -17.50
CA ARG A 13 -5.66 13.71 -18.80
C ARG A 13 -7.15 13.90 -18.74
N PHE A 14 -7.68 14.81 -19.56
CA PHE A 14 -9.12 15.03 -19.67
C PHE A 14 -9.79 13.80 -20.29
N VAL A 15 -10.89 13.34 -19.69
CA VAL A 15 -11.70 12.23 -20.19
C VAL A 15 -13.06 12.77 -20.64
N PRO A 16 -13.31 12.88 -21.96
CA PRO A 16 -14.60 13.30 -22.48
C PRO A 16 -15.67 12.21 -22.27
N SER A 17 -16.94 12.60 -22.37
CA SER A 17 -18.11 11.70 -22.40
C SER A 17 -18.37 10.87 -21.14
N LEU A 18 -17.50 10.92 -20.14
CA LEU A 18 -17.72 10.26 -18.86
C LEU A 18 -18.50 11.17 -17.90
N PHE A 19 -19.46 10.59 -17.19
CA PHE A 19 -20.37 11.29 -16.29
C PHE A 19 -20.67 10.47 -15.04
N PHE A 20 -20.62 11.09 -13.87
CA PHE A 20 -20.92 10.48 -12.57
C PHE A 20 -22.12 11.22 -11.96
N PRO A 21 -23.33 10.64 -12.03
CA PRO A 21 -24.52 11.27 -11.47
C PRO A 21 -24.46 11.27 -9.94
N ILE A 22 -25.04 12.29 -9.32
CA ILE A 22 -25.31 12.22 -7.88
C ILE A 22 -26.39 11.16 -7.57
N PRO A 23 -26.43 10.64 -6.34
CA PRO A 23 -27.51 9.77 -5.88
C PRO A 23 -28.90 10.43 -6.01
N ASP A 24 -29.92 9.60 -6.19
CA ASP A 24 -31.33 9.97 -6.14
C ASP A 24 -31.81 11.06 -7.12
N ASP A 25 -30.98 11.47 -8.09
CA ASP A 25 -31.39 12.30 -9.21
C ASP A 25 -32.01 11.44 -10.32
N PRO A 26 -33.34 11.47 -10.54
CA PRO A 26 -34.00 10.66 -11.56
C PRO A 26 -33.63 11.07 -12.99
N THR A 27 -33.11 12.29 -13.17
CA THR A 27 -32.75 12.84 -14.49
C THR A 27 -31.32 12.51 -14.91
N PHE A 28 -30.47 12.11 -13.95
CA PHE A 28 -29.03 11.93 -14.12
C PHE A 28 -28.38 13.14 -14.83
N SER A 29 -28.73 14.34 -14.38
CA SER A 29 -28.22 15.62 -14.91
C SER A 29 -27.32 16.34 -13.92
N GLN A 30 -27.50 16.09 -12.63
CA GLN A 30 -26.63 16.57 -11.57
C GLN A 30 -25.45 15.62 -11.37
N PHE A 31 -24.30 16.18 -11.01
CA PHE A 31 -23.04 15.45 -10.88
C PHE A 31 -22.21 15.93 -9.70
N HIS A 32 -21.28 15.09 -9.27
CA HIS A 32 -20.39 15.40 -8.16
C HIS A 32 -19.41 16.54 -8.49
N HIS A 33 -19.08 17.33 -7.48
CA HIS A 33 -18.04 18.36 -7.54
C HIS A 33 -16.86 17.98 -6.64
N GLU A 34 -15.64 18.40 -6.98
CA GLU A 34 -14.45 18.24 -6.10
C GLU A 34 -14.34 16.85 -5.46
N THR A 35 -14.40 15.82 -6.30
CA THR A 35 -14.41 14.41 -5.91
C THR A 35 -13.14 13.73 -6.43
N LEU A 36 -12.49 12.93 -5.58
CA LEU A 36 -11.23 12.28 -5.88
C LEU A 36 -11.32 10.78 -5.54
N ILE A 37 -11.25 9.96 -6.58
CA ILE A 37 -11.33 8.50 -6.55
C ILE A 37 -9.94 7.94 -6.82
N ASP A 38 -9.55 6.92 -6.06
CA ASP A 38 -8.34 6.14 -6.33
C ASP A 38 -8.71 4.86 -7.09
N GLY A 39 -7.91 4.51 -8.08
CA GLY A 39 -8.22 3.44 -9.02
C GLY A 39 -7.09 3.09 -9.97
N GLU A 40 -7.27 1.99 -10.67
CA GLU A 40 -6.30 1.44 -11.62
C GLU A 40 -6.99 1.19 -12.97
N LEU A 41 -6.37 1.67 -14.05
CA LEU A 41 -6.85 1.44 -15.40
C LEU A 41 -6.15 0.20 -15.96
N VAL A 42 -6.92 -0.85 -16.24
CA VAL A 42 -6.44 -2.16 -16.71
C VAL A 42 -6.96 -2.46 -18.11
N ASN A 43 -6.20 -3.26 -18.86
CA ASN A 43 -6.60 -3.83 -20.13
C ASN A 43 -6.97 -5.30 -19.89
N ASP A 44 -8.26 -5.61 -19.96
CA ASP A 44 -8.74 -6.99 -19.95
C ASP A 44 -8.66 -7.58 -21.35
N THR A 45 -8.00 -8.72 -21.51
CA THR A 45 -8.04 -9.53 -22.73
C THR A 45 -9.22 -10.49 -22.66
N GLU A 46 -10.19 -10.29 -23.54
CA GLU A 46 -11.39 -11.11 -23.65
C GLU A 46 -11.09 -12.45 -24.34
N SER A 47 -12.04 -13.39 -24.30
CA SER A 47 -11.85 -14.75 -24.85
C SER A 47 -11.61 -14.80 -26.35
N ASP A 48 -12.05 -13.77 -27.08
CA ASP A 48 -11.85 -13.57 -28.52
C ASP A 48 -10.57 -12.76 -28.84
N GLY A 49 -9.82 -12.35 -27.82
CA GLY A 49 -8.60 -11.54 -27.94
C GLY A 49 -8.85 -10.03 -27.97
N GLU A 50 -10.10 -9.57 -27.93
CA GLU A 50 -10.41 -8.14 -27.83
C GLU A 50 -9.91 -7.56 -26.52
N ILE A 51 -9.54 -6.27 -26.54
CA ILE A 51 -9.04 -5.57 -25.36
C ILE A 51 -10.12 -4.64 -24.82
N THR A 52 -10.61 -4.92 -23.61
CA THR A 52 -11.55 -4.09 -22.89
C THR A 52 -10.83 -3.23 -21.85
N LEU A 53 -10.94 -1.91 -21.97
CA LEU A 53 -10.39 -0.98 -20.98
C LEU A 53 -11.32 -0.88 -19.76
N LYS A 54 -10.78 -1.09 -18.56
CA LYS A 54 -11.55 -1.00 -17.30
C LYS A 54 -10.84 -0.15 -16.25
N LEU A 55 -11.57 0.73 -15.59
CA LEU A 55 -11.14 1.46 -14.40
C LEU A 55 -11.65 0.73 -13.15
N LEU A 56 -10.75 0.02 -12.47
CA LEU A 56 -11.00 -0.63 -11.19
C LEU A 56 -10.75 0.37 -10.05
N THR A 57 -11.83 0.92 -9.52
CA THR A 57 -11.80 1.85 -8.38
C THR A 57 -11.65 1.11 -7.06
N PHE A 58 -10.80 1.58 -6.14
CA PHE A 58 -10.51 0.87 -4.89
C PHE A 58 -10.41 1.77 -3.65
N ASP A 59 -10.49 3.09 -3.79
CA ASP A 59 -10.62 4.01 -2.65
C ASP A 59 -11.31 5.33 -3.06
N LEU A 60 -11.81 6.10 -2.09
CA LEU A 60 -12.44 7.41 -2.28
C LEU A 60 -11.91 8.38 -1.22
N LEU A 61 -11.15 9.38 -1.67
CA LEU A 61 -10.45 10.32 -0.80
C LEU A 61 -11.31 11.54 -0.48
N VAL A 62 -12.05 12.03 -1.47
CA VAL A 62 -12.90 13.22 -1.35
C VAL A 62 -14.18 12.99 -2.14
N ILE A 63 -15.33 13.41 -1.60
CA ILE A 63 -16.60 13.46 -2.31
C ILE A 63 -17.32 14.77 -2.00
N ASP A 64 -17.71 15.54 -3.01
CA ASP A 64 -18.42 16.82 -2.84
C ASP A 64 -17.79 17.73 -1.77
N ARG A 65 -16.48 17.97 -1.90
CA ARG A 65 -15.64 18.76 -0.96
C ARG A 65 -15.42 18.12 0.41
N LYS A 66 -16.10 17.01 0.72
CA LYS A 66 -15.94 16.30 1.98
C LYS A 66 -14.71 15.40 1.93
N ASN A 67 -13.71 15.74 2.74
CA ASN A 67 -12.53 14.91 2.91
C ASN A 67 -12.86 13.63 3.70
N LEU A 68 -12.63 12.47 3.08
CA LEU A 68 -12.84 11.15 3.66
C LEU A 68 -11.53 10.47 4.10
N MET A 69 -10.36 11.06 3.84
CA MET A 69 -9.06 10.44 4.09
C MET A 69 -8.86 10.03 5.55
N ASN A 70 -9.43 10.76 6.51
CA ASN A 70 -9.34 10.39 7.94
C ASN A 70 -10.30 9.27 8.36
N ARG A 71 -11.20 8.81 7.48
CA ARG A 71 -12.14 7.71 7.75
C ARG A 71 -11.48 6.36 7.49
N PRO A 72 -11.93 5.28 8.16
CA PRO A 72 -11.53 3.91 7.81
C PRO A 72 -11.84 3.55 6.36
N LEU A 73 -11.06 2.64 5.76
CA LEU A 73 -11.26 2.18 4.38
C LEU A 73 -12.68 1.66 4.14
N THR A 74 -13.25 0.90 5.09
CA THR A 74 -14.62 0.36 4.95
C THR A 74 -15.66 1.45 4.78
N SER A 75 -15.50 2.58 5.48
CA SER A 75 -16.35 3.75 5.29
C SER A 75 -16.12 4.37 3.90
N ARG A 76 -14.86 4.58 3.50
CA ARG A 76 -14.53 5.17 2.19
C ARG A 76 -15.07 4.33 1.03
N LEU A 77 -14.92 3.00 1.08
CA LEU A 77 -15.49 2.05 0.13
C LEU A 77 -17.03 2.08 0.13
N GLY A 78 -17.66 2.21 1.30
CA GLY A 78 -19.11 2.38 1.41
C GLY A 78 -19.59 3.66 0.69
N TYR A 79 -18.88 4.77 0.87
CA TYR A 79 -19.16 6.01 0.15
C TYR A 79 -18.97 5.84 -1.36
N LEU A 80 -17.87 5.23 -1.80
CA LEU A 80 -17.57 4.96 -3.20
C LEU A 80 -18.68 4.12 -3.85
N LYS A 81 -19.07 3.03 -3.19
CA LYS A 81 -20.11 2.11 -3.67
C LYS A 81 -21.46 2.81 -3.79
N GLU A 82 -21.94 3.42 -2.71
CA GLU A 82 -23.31 3.94 -2.65
C GLU A 82 -23.48 5.27 -3.38
N ASN A 83 -22.45 6.11 -3.44
CA ASN A 83 -22.57 7.47 -4.00
C ASN A 83 -22.02 7.60 -5.42
N ILE A 84 -21.08 6.75 -5.84
CA ILE A 84 -20.47 6.85 -7.18
C ILE A 84 -20.88 5.67 -8.04
N ILE A 85 -20.52 4.46 -7.62
CA ILE A 85 -20.63 3.27 -8.47
C ILE A 85 -22.08 2.87 -8.72
N LYS A 86 -22.91 2.85 -7.67
CA LYS A 86 -24.32 2.49 -7.78
C LYS A 86 -25.13 3.51 -8.61
N PRO A 87 -25.03 4.83 -8.40
CA PRO A 87 -25.68 5.81 -9.28
C PRO A 87 -25.20 5.73 -10.73
N TYR A 88 -23.90 5.57 -10.96
CA TYR A 88 -23.34 5.38 -12.30
C TYR A 88 -23.93 4.16 -13.02
N LYS A 89 -23.94 2.99 -12.37
CA LYS A 89 -24.53 1.77 -12.92
C LYS A 89 -26.04 1.91 -13.17
N ASN A 90 -26.75 2.55 -12.24
CA ASN A 90 -28.19 2.82 -12.41
C ASN A 90 -28.47 3.74 -13.59
N MET A 91 -27.63 4.74 -13.84
CA MET A 91 -27.74 5.60 -15.02
C MET A 91 -27.57 4.79 -16.30
N LEU A 92 -26.52 3.98 -16.40
CA LEU A 92 -26.28 3.16 -17.60
C LEU A 92 -27.41 2.13 -17.84
N LEU A 93 -27.98 1.57 -16.77
CA LEU A 93 -29.12 0.66 -16.88
C LEU A 93 -30.38 1.36 -17.41
N LYS A 94 -30.66 2.58 -16.95
CA LYS A 94 -31.84 3.37 -17.37
C LYS A 94 -31.64 4.12 -18.69
N ARG A 95 -30.39 4.35 -19.09
CA ARG A 95 -29.99 5.02 -20.33
C ARG A 95 -28.96 4.16 -21.10
N PRO A 96 -29.39 3.04 -21.71
CA PRO A 96 -28.50 2.11 -22.40
C PRO A 96 -27.71 2.76 -23.56
N GLU A 97 -28.25 3.83 -24.15
CA GLU A 97 -27.57 4.61 -25.19
C GLU A 97 -26.23 5.21 -24.70
N LEU A 98 -26.08 5.42 -23.39
CA LEU A 98 -24.83 5.94 -22.82
C LEU A 98 -23.74 4.88 -22.69
N VAL A 99 -24.09 3.58 -22.71
CA VAL A 99 -23.12 2.49 -22.51
C VAL A 99 -22.05 2.51 -23.58
N GLN A 100 -22.43 2.64 -24.85
CA GLN A 100 -21.50 2.67 -25.98
C GLN A 100 -20.64 3.95 -26.04
N THR A 101 -21.05 4.99 -25.32
CA THR A 101 -20.29 6.26 -25.25
C THR A 101 -19.25 6.27 -24.14
N GLN A 102 -19.24 5.26 -23.27
CA GLN A 102 -18.30 5.19 -22.17
C GLN A 102 -16.88 4.92 -22.70
N PRO A 103 -15.88 5.69 -22.26
CA PRO A 103 -14.49 5.50 -22.72
C PRO A 103 -13.86 4.22 -22.19
N PHE A 104 -14.39 3.68 -21.09
CA PHE A 104 -13.99 2.44 -20.44
C PHE A 104 -15.09 2.00 -19.46
N ILE A 105 -15.04 0.73 -19.07
CA ILE A 105 -15.90 0.20 -18.01
C ILE A 105 -15.40 0.70 -16.65
N ILE A 106 -16.29 1.00 -15.72
CA ILE A 106 -15.93 1.42 -14.37
C ILE A 106 -16.54 0.45 -13.37
N ASP A 107 -15.68 -0.11 -12.53
CA ASP A 107 -16.07 -1.06 -11.51
C ASP A 107 -15.41 -0.79 -10.16
N LEU A 108 -16.04 -1.30 -9.11
CA LEU A 108 -15.44 -1.35 -7.78
C LEU A 108 -14.59 -2.62 -7.69
N LYS A 109 -13.30 -2.48 -7.41
CA LYS A 109 -12.38 -3.60 -7.19
C LYS A 109 -12.90 -4.44 -6.04
N GLN A 110 -13.08 -5.74 -6.27
CA GLN A 110 -13.53 -6.65 -5.22
C GLN A 110 -12.45 -6.76 -4.16
N MET A 111 -12.84 -6.51 -2.91
CA MET A 111 -11.96 -6.59 -1.75
C MET A 111 -12.37 -7.80 -0.91
N GLU A 112 -11.39 -8.61 -0.53
CA GLU A 112 -11.58 -9.67 0.45
C GLU A 112 -10.91 -9.30 1.77
N PHE A 113 -11.40 -9.88 2.88
CA PHE A 113 -10.68 -9.81 4.14
C PHE A 113 -9.33 -10.52 4.02
N SER A 114 -8.35 -10.13 4.83
CA SER A 114 -7.02 -10.76 4.86
C SER A 114 -7.03 -12.28 5.11
N TYR A 115 -8.08 -12.82 5.73
CA TYR A 115 -8.25 -14.26 5.94
C TYR A 115 -9.08 -14.95 4.84
N GLY A 116 -9.50 -14.23 3.80
CA GLY A 116 -10.04 -14.77 2.54
C GLY A 116 -8.99 -14.74 1.43
N LEU A 117 -7.73 -14.82 1.80
CA LEU A 117 -6.55 -14.75 0.93
C LEU A 117 -6.58 -15.84 -0.15
N ASP A 118 -6.99 -17.04 0.23
CA ASP A 118 -7.14 -18.21 -0.66
C ASP A 118 -8.03 -17.87 -1.86
N LYS A 119 -9.19 -17.26 -1.63
CA LYS A 119 -10.10 -16.85 -2.70
C LYS A 119 -9.46 -15.88 -3.69
N VAL A 120 -8.66 -14.94 -3.18
CA VAL A 120 -7.99 -13.95 -4.02
C VAL A 120 -6.91 -14.63 -4.86
N LEU A 121 -6.02 -15.39 -4.22
CA LEU A 121 -4.94 -16.11 -4.91
C LEU A 121 -5.48 -17.07 -5.97
N ASP A 122 -6.51 -17.85 -5.63
CA ASP A 122 -7.13 -18.81 -6.55
C ASP A 122 -7.86 -18.10 -7.72
N SER A 123 -8.21 -16.82 -7.55
CA SER A 123 -8.83 -16.03 -8.63
C SER A 123 -7.82 -15.42 -9.61
N ILE A 124 -6.56 -15.25 -9.22
CA ILE A 124 -5.54 -14.55 -10.02
C ILE A 124 -5.38 -15.18 -11.42
N PRO A 125 -5.28 -16.52 -11.58
CA PRO A 125 -5.17 -17.14 -12.90
C PRO A 125 -6.38 -16.92 -13.81
N ASN A 126 -7.54 -16.55 -13.24
CA ASN A 126 -8.79 -16.32 -13.95
C ASN A 126 -9.01 -14.84 -14.29
N LEU A 127 -8.10 -13.94 -13.89
CA LEU A 127 -8.17 -12.53 -14.27
C LEU A 127 -7.89 -12.37 -15.77
N ARG A 128 -8.61 -11.44 -16.38
CA ARG A 128 -8.41 -11.08 -17.80
C ARG A 128 -7.30 -10.06 -18.00
N HIS A 129 -6.71 -9.56 -16.93
CA HIS A 129 -5.56 -8.65 -16.92
C HIS A 129 -4.41 -9.26 -16.12
N SER A 130 -3.19 -8.77 -16.36
CA SER A 130 -2.02 -9.16 -15.58
C SER A 130 -2.14 -8.75 -14.12
N SER A 131 -1.79 -9.66 -13.21
CA SER A 131 -1.59 -9.38 -11.78
C SER A 131 -0.16 -9.73 -11.41
N ASP A 132 0.47 -8.93 -10.55
CA ASP A 132 1.86 -9.09 -10.11
C ASP A 132 1.98 -9.37 -8.60
N GLY A 133 0.87 -9.79 -7.97
CA GLY A 133 0.81 -10.15 -6.56
C GLY A 133 -0.44 -9.62 -5.85
N LEU A 134 -0.26 -9.18 -4.60
CA LEU A 134 -1.33 -8.79 -3.68
C LEU A 134 -1.07 -7.43 -3.04
N ILE A 135 -2.16 -6.71 -2.76
CA ILE A 135 -2.14 -5.48 -1.97
C ILE A 135 -2.96 -5.68 -0.70
N PHE A 136 -2.32 -5.49 0.46
CA PHE A 136 -2.98 -5.47 1.75
C PHE A 136 -3.18 -4.03 2.20
N THR A 137 -4.44 -3.61 2.25
CA THR A 137 -4.83 -2.28 2.69
C THR A 137 -5.45 -2.35 4.08
N SER A 138 -4.88 -1.61 5.04
CA SER A 138 -5.43 -1.55 6.40
C SER A 138 -6.87 -1.03 6.43
N SER A 139 -7.81 -1.85 6.90
CA SER A 139 -9.25 -1.52 6.93
C SER A 139 -9.61 -0.37 7.89
N ILE A 140 -8.81 -0.17 8.94
CA ILE A 140 -9.06 0.80 10.01
C ILE A 140 -8.31 2.12 9.83
N ALA A 141 -7.29 2.15 8.98
CA ALA A 141 -6.43 3.32 8.88
C ALA A 141 -7.03 4.37 7.93
N GLY A 142 -6.83 5.64 8.29
CA GLY A 142 -7.02 6.73 7.34
C GLY A 142 -6.05 6.61 6.16
N TYR A 143 -6.44 7.13 5.01
CA TYR A 143 -5.61 7.25 3.82
C TYR A 143 -4.42 8.18 4.10
N LYS A 144 -3.25 7.85 3.56
CA LYS A 144 -2.03 8.65 3.65
C LYS A 144 -1.47 8.87 2.25
N THR A 145 -1.00 10.10 2.00
CA THR A 145 -0.29 10.43 0.78
C THR A 145 1.16 9.94 0.86
N GLY A 146 1.71 9.49 -0.27
CA GLY A 146 3.08 8.98 -0.34
C GLY A 146 3.25 7.58 0.26
N THR A 147 4.47 7.25 0.70
CA THR A 147 4.79 5.95 1.28
C THR A 147 4.04 5.73 2.59
N PHE A 148 3.37 4.58 2.72
CA PHE A 148 2.58 4.26 3.89
C PHE A 148 2.82 2.83 4.37
N GLU A 149 3.34 2.69 5.59
CA GLU A 149 3.76 1.39 6.16
C GLU A 149 2.61 0.40 6.40
N LYS A 150 1.36 0.87 6.46
CA LYS A 150 0.17 -0.01 6.62
C LYS A 150 -0.49 -0.39 5.29
N MET A 151 0.14 -0.05 4.17
CA MET A 151 -0.21 -0.55 2.84
C MET A 151 0.93 -1.47 2.39
N LEU A 152 0.69 -2.76 2.42
CA LEU A 152 1.70 -3.76 2.08
C LEU A 152 1.45 -4.26 0.66
N LYS A 153 2.52 -4.42 -0.09
CA LYS A 153 2.50 -5.12 -1.38
C LYS A 153 3.27 -6.42 -1.20
N TRP A 154 2.66 -7.51 -1.61
CA TRP A 154 3.31 -8.81 -1.69
C TRP A 154 3.42 -9.20 -3.16
N LYS A 155 4.56 -9.76 -3.53
CA LYS A 155 4.78 -10.36 -4.84
C LYS A 155 5.33 -11.77 -4.62
N PRO A 156 4.93 -12.76 -5.44
CA PRO A 156 5.59 -14.04 -5.44
C PRO A 156 7.11 -13.84 -5.60
N PRO A 157 7.96 -14.44 -4.75
CA PRO A 157 9.42 -14.26 -4.85
C PRO A 157 9.96 -14.61 -6.24
N ASN A 158 9.38 -15.64 -6.86
CA ASN A 158 9.68 -16.12 -8.21
C ASN A 158 9.19 -15.21 -9.35
N GLU A 159 8.41 -14.16 -9.06
CA GLU A 159 8.02 -13.14 -10.06
C GLU A 159 8.91 -11.89 -10.01
N ASN A 160 9.82 -11.79 -9.03
CA ASN A 160 10.80 -10.72 -9.01
C ASN A 160 11.87 -11.00 -10.06
N SER A 161 11.82 -10.23 -11.14
CA SER A 161 12.78 -10.34 -12.23
C SER A 161 13.95 -9.36 -12.09
N ILE A 162 15.08 -9.74 -12.66
CA ILE A 162 16.27 -8.89 -12.77
C ILE A 162 16.73 -8.90 -14.22
N ASP A 163 17.12 -7.73 -14.74
CA ASP A 163 17.70 -7.63 -16.07
C ASP A 163 19.23 -7.73 -15.98
N PHE A 164 19.83 -8.65 -16.73
CA PHE A 164 21.29 -8.81 -16.82
C PHE A 164 21.77 -8.75 -18.26
N LEU A 165 23.04 -8.41 -18.43
CA LEU A 165 23.76 -8.61 -19.69
C LEU A 165 24.14 -10.09 -19.81
N LEU A 166 23.71 -10.75 -20.89
CA LEU A 166 24.04 -12.15 -21.15
C LEU A 166 25.44 -12.28 -21.80
N ARG A 167 26.24 -13.20 -21.28
CA ARG A 167 27.55 -13.60 -21.80
C ARG A 167 27.65 -15.13 -21.83
N TYR A 168 28.35 -15.67 -22.82
CA TYR A 168 28.66 -17.10 -22.89
C TYR A 168 30.10 -17.37 -22.46
N ASP A 169 30.27 -18.39 -21.62
CA ASP A 169 31.58 -18.91 -21.21
C ASP A 169 31.69 -20.37 -21.64
N PHE A 170 32.60 -20.65 -22.58
CA PHE A 170 32.84 -21.98 -23.13
C PHE A 170 33.97 -22.63 -22.33
N GLN A 171 33.65 -23.67 -21.56
CA GLN A 171 34.67 -24.49 -20.93
C GLN A 171 35.25 -25.46 -21.95
N ASP A 172 36.54 -25.76 -21.80
CA ASP A 172 37.21 -26.75 -22.65
C ASP A 172 36.48 -28.10 -22.52
N ASP A 173 36.12 -28.68 -23.68
CA ASP A 173 35.38 -29.95 -23.84
C ASP A 173 33.83 -29.93 -23.68
N GLU A 174 33.19 -28.77 -23.48
CA GLU A 174 31.72 -28.68 -23.44
C GLU A 174 31.09 -28.02 -24.68
N ASP A 175 30.13 -28.72 -25.30
CA ASP A 175 29.34 -28.20 -26.44
C ASP A 175 28.35 -27.09 -26.05
N LYS A 176 27.93 -27.08 -24.78
CA LYS A 176 26.96 -26.13 -24.23
C LYS A 176 27.70 -25.14 -23.32
N PRO A 177 27.69 -23.83 -23.64
CA PRO A 177 28.36 -22.85 -22.79
C PRO A 177 27.59 -22.61 -21.50
N ARG A 178 28.28 -22.07 -20.51
CA ARG A 178 27.66 -21.45 -19.35
C ARG A 178 27.01 -20.13 -19.74
N PHE A 179 25.81 -19.88 -19.24
CA PHE A 179 25.04 -18.66 -19.51
C PHE A 179 25.28 -17.65 -18.39
N CYS A 180 26.34 -16.88 -18.52
CA CYS A 180 26.79 -15.92 -17.52
C CYS A 180 25.93 -14.65 -17.51
N LEU A 181 25.43 -14.29 -16.33
CA LEU A 181 24.65 -13.09 -16.06
C LEU A 181 25.57 -12.00 -15.50
N HIS A 182 25.63 -10.86 -16.18
CA HIS A 182 26.45 -9.73 -15.77
C HIS A 182 25.60 -8.53 -15.35
N LYS A 183 25.83 -8.01 -14.14
CA LYS A 183 25.18 -6.80 -13.63
C LYS A 183 25.92 -5.54 -14.07
N TRP A 184 25.19 -4.44 -14.20
CA TRP A 184 25.79 -3.16 -14.55
C TRP A 184 26.39 -2.49 -13.30
N ILE A 185 27.64 -2.04 -13.38
CA ILE A 185 28.34 -1.35 -12.29
C ILE A 185 28.30 0.15 -12.52
N ALA A 186 29.11 0.67 -13.43
CA ALA A 186 29.16 2.09 -13.77
C ALA A 186 29.64 2.25 -15.21
N ASN A 187 29.33 3.38 -15.85
CA ASN A 187 29.74 3.65 -17.23
C ASN A 187 29.36 2.49 -18.17
N ASN A 188 30.33 1.89 -18.87
CA ASN A 188 30.16 0.70 -19.71
C ASN A 188 30.72 -0.58 -19.08
N GLU A 189 30.92 -0.58 -17.76
CA GLU A 189 31.48 -1.71 -17.01
C GLU A 189 30.38 -2.63 -16.49
N HIS A 190 30.61 -3.93 -16.65
CA HIS A 190 29.73 -5.00 -16.22
C HIS A 190 30.53 -6.03 -15.45
N ALA A 191 29.99 -6.50 -14.32
CA ALA A 191 30.62 -7.54 -13.52
C ALA A 191 29.79 -8.83 -13.59
N TYR A 192 30.49 -9.97 -13.63
CA TYR A 192 29.85 -11.27 -13.45
C TYR A 192 29.06 -11.27 -12.12
N TYR A 193 27.84 -11.77 -12.17
CA TYR A 193 26.98 -11.88 -11.00
C TYR A 193 26.69 -13.34 -10.68
N ASP A 194 26.16 -14.09 -11.64
CA ASP A 194 25.71 -15.46 -11.46
C ASP A 194 25.52 -16.15 -12.82
N GLU A 195 25.00 -17.38 -12.80
CA GLU A 195 24.68 -18.18 -13.98
C GLU A 195 23.17 -18.43 -14.13
N MET A 196 22.70 -18.32 -15.37
CA MET A 196 21.35 -18.71 -15.76
C MET A 196 21.31 -20.20 -16.09
N HIS A 197 20.41 -20.93 -15.47
CA HIS A 197 20.17 -22.31 -15.84
C HIS A 197 19.40 -22.36 -17.16
N VAL A 198 19.88 -23.17 -18.09
CA VAL A 198 19.23 -23.56 -19.34
C VAL A 198 19.27 -25.08 -19.39
N THR A 199 18.15 -25.74 -19.68
CA THR A 199 18.12 -27.20 -19.80
C THR A 199 18.79 -27.66 -21.10
N ASP A 200 19.08 -28.95 -21.26
CA ASP A 200 19.67 -29.45 -22.51
C ASP A 200 18.68 -29.36 -23.67
N ASP A 201 17.39 -29.56 -23.40
CA ASP A 201 16.32 -29.40 -24.38
C ASP A 201 16.22 -27.92 -24.82
N GLU A 202 16.18 -26.98 -23.87
CA GLU A 202 16.16 -25.55 -24.20
C GLU A 202 17.40 -25.14 -25.00
N TRP A 203 18.58 -25.64 -24.61
CA TRP A 203 19.81 -25.40 -25.36
C TRP A 203 19.66 -25.88 -26.79
N ASN A 204 19.30 -27.14 -27.01
CA ASN A 204 19.24 -27.75 -28.33
C ASN A 204 18.15 -27.13 -29.22
N GLU A 205 16.98 -26.82 -28.65
CA GLU A 205 15.82 -26.34 -29.43
C GLU A 205 15.83 -24.83 -29.66
N THR A 206 16.29 -24.04 -28.69
CA THR A 206 16.13 -22.57 -28.70
C THR A 206 17.44 -21.82 -28.89
N TRP A 207 18.51 -22.25 -28.21
CA TRP A 207 19.71 -21.42 -28.08
C TRP A 207 20.85 -21.82 -29.02
N LYS A 208 21.06 -23.12 -29.24
CA LYS A 208 22.26 -23.68 -29.88
C LYS A 208 22.52 -23.12 -31.27
N HIS A 209 21.46 -22.84 -32.02
CA HIS A 209 21.56 -22.36 -33.40
C HIS A 209 21.85 -20.86 -33.52
N ASP A 210 21.59 -20.06 -32.47
CA ASP A 210 21.64 -18.59 -32.56
C ASP A 210 22.29 -17.89 -31.36
N TYR A 211 22.91 -18.63 -30.44
CA TYR A 211 23.49 -18.05 -29.20
C TYR A 211 24.45 -16.89 -29.50
N LYS A 212 25.24 -16.94 -30.57
CA LYS A 212 26.18 -15.86 -30.93
C LYS A 212 25.48 -14.52 -31.16
N ASN A 213 24.26 -14.52 -31.68
CA ASN A 213 23.47 -13.31 -31.89
C ASN A 213 22.79 -12.83 -30.60
N HIS A 214 22.78 -13.64 -29.54
CA HIS A 214 22.25 -13.29 -28.23
C HIS A 214 23.33 -12.76 -27.26
N GLU A 215 24.61 -12.98 -27.57
CA GLU A 215 25.75 -12.47 -26.80
C GLU A 215 25.66 -10.94 -26.65
N GLY A 216 25.75 -10.46 -25.42
CA GLY A 216 25.68 -9.03 -25.10
C GLY A 216 24.26 -8.42 -25.17
N LYS A 217 23.20 -9.23 -25.36
CA LYS A 217 21.82 -8.76 -25.19
C LYS A 217 21.45 -8.71 -23.70
N ILE A 218 20.44 -7.89 -23.39
CA ILE A 218 19.85 -7.86 -22.06
C ILE A 218 18.76 -8.92 -21.97
N VAL A 219 18.85 -9.76 -20.95
CA VAL A 219 17.86 -10.77 -20.61
C VAL A 219 17.21 -10.41 -19.29
N GLU A 220 15.90 -10.60 -19.21
CA GLU A 220 15.16 -10.61 -17.95
C GLU A 220 15.11 -12.05 -17.46
N VAL A 221 15.51 -12.25 -16.20
CA VAL A 221 15.52 -13.56 -15.54
C VAL A 221 14.72 -13.51 -14.24
N VAL A 222 14.21 -14.66 -13.82
CA VAL A 222 13.50 -14.84 -12.56
C VAL A 222 14.20 -15.88 -11.69
N TYR A 223 14.00 -15.79 -10.37
CA TYR A 223 14.57 -16.73 -9.40
C TYR A 223 13.62 -17.92 -9.20
N ASP A 224 14.04 -19.10 -9.63
CA ASP A 224 13.36 -20.38 -9.47
C ASP A 224 14.36 -21.47 -9.03
N PRO A 225 14.42 -21.77 -7.73
CA PRO A 225 15.33 -22.78 -7.20
C PRO A 225 14.80 -24.21 -7.35
N THR A 226 13.59 -24.41 -7.92
CA THR A 226 12.94 -25.74 -7.94
C THR A 226 13.60 -26.69 -8.94
N MET A 227 14.00 -26.18 -10.11
CA MET A 227 14.64 -26.98 -11.16
C MET A 227 16.12 -27.23 -10.85
N ASN A 228 16.85 -26.18 -10.49
CA ASN A 228 18.27 -26.28 -10.17
C ASN A 228 18.62 -25.32 -9.02
N PRO A 229 18.71 -25.81 -7.78
CA PRO A 229 19.07 -24.98 -6.63
C PRO A 229 20.46 -24.32 -6.74
N HIS A 230 21.37 -24.88 -7.54
CA HIS A 230 22.73 -24.36 -7.72
C HIS A 230 22.82 -23.29 -8.82
N ALA A 231 21.83 -23.21 -9.71
CA ALA A 231 21.70 -22.18 -10.74
C ALA A 231 20.22 -21.74 -10.81
N PRO A 232 19.74 -20.96 -9.84
CA PRO A 232 18.31 -20.70 -9.68
C PRO A 232 17.75 -19.66 -10.65
N TRP A 233 18.57 -19.08 -11.54
CA TRP A 233 18.09 -18.06 -12.48
C TRP A 233 17.56 -18.70 -13.76
N ARG A 234 16.32 -18.36 -14.12
CA ARG A 234 15.66 -18.86 -15.34
C ARG A 234 15.35 -17.73 -16.29
N PHE A 235 15.52 -18.00 -17.58
CA PHE A 235 15.21 -17.05 -18.65
C PHE A 235 13.71 -16.72 -18.65
N LEU A 236 13.38 -15.42 -18.66
CA LEU A 236 12.01 -14.97 -18.89
C LEU A 236 11.84 -14.45 -20.32
N ARG A 237 12.67 -13.48 -20.73
CA ARG A 237 12.63 -12.89 -22.08
C ARG A 237 13.84 -12.02 -22.38
N PHE A 238 14.00 -11.65 -23.64
CA PHE A 238 14.91 -10.58 -24.05
C PHE A 238 14.29 -9.20 -23.79
N ARG A 239 15.16 -8.26 -23.40
CA ARG A 239 14.83 -6.85 -23.16
C ARG A 239 15.39 -5.97 -24.26
N HIS A 240 14.76 -6.01 -25.43
CA HIS A 240 15.16 -5.21 -26.58
C HIS A 240 15.01 -3.69 -26.34
N ASP A 241 14.23 -3.30 -25.35
CA ASP A 241 14.06 -1.91 -24.89
C ASP A 241 15.27 -1.40 -24.08
N LYS A 242 16.22 -2.28 -23.72
CA LYS A 242 17.32 -1.96 -22.81
C LYS A 242 18.68 -2.14 -23.45
N ILE A 243 19.54 -1.15 -23.21
CA ILE A 243 20.96 -1.18 -23.59
C ILE A 243 21.82 -1.77 -22.45
N ARG A 244 21.34 -1.71 -21.20
CA ARG A 244 22.05 -2.17 -20.01
C ARG A 244 21.11 -2.96 -19.09
N GLY A 245 21.68 -3.92 -18.36
CA GLY A 245 21.01 -4.60 -17.26
C GLY A 245 20.77 -3.66 -16.07
N ASN A 246 20.24 -4.19 -14.98
CA ASN A 246 20.04 -3.44 -13.76
C ASN A 246 21.39 -3.08 -13.11
N HIS A 247 21.44 -1.87 -12.54
CA HIS A 247 22.57 -1.42 -11.74
C HIS A 247 22.73 -2.31 -10.50
N GLN A 248 23.96 -2.55 -10.04
CA GLN A 248 24.25 -3.36 -8.86
C GLN A 248 23.35 -3.01 -7.66
N SER A 249 23.18 -1.73 -7.33
CA SER A 249 22.32 -1.35 -6.20
C SER A 249 20.86 -1.81 -6.33
N VAL A 250 20.36 -2.00 -7.55
CA VAL A 250 19.02 -2.52 -7.83
C VAL A 250 19.01 -4.04 -7.72
N VAL A 251 20.01 -4.71 -8.31
CA VAL A 251 20.19 -6.16 -8.23
C VAL A 251 20.21 -6.62 -6.77
N GLU A 252 21.04 -5.99 -5.94
CA GLU A 252 21.17 -6.32 -4.52
C GLU A 252 19.87 -6.11 -3.74
N LYS A 253 19.09 -5.07 -4.06
CA LYS A 253 17.77 -4.84 -3.45
C LYS A 253 16.75 -5.90 -3.83
N ILE A 254 16.72 -6.29 -5.10
CA ILE A 254 15.80 -7.32 -5.59
C ILE A 254 16.20 -8.67 -5.00
N ARG A 255 17.49 -9.01 -4.99
CA ARG A 255 18.02 -10.21 -4.33
C ARG A 255 17.59 -10.26 -2.86
N GLN A 256 17.73 -9.17 -2.12
CA GLN A 256 17.28 -9.12 -0.73
C GLN A 256 15.77 -9.37 -0.62
N SER A 257 14.96 -8.77 -1.51
CA SER A 257 13.51 -9.00 -1.56
C SER A 257 13.13 -10.44 -1.90
N ILE A 258 13.96 -11.16 -2.66
CA ILE A 258 13.76 -12.58 -2.98
C ILE A 258 14.11 -13.42 -1.75
N MET A 259 15.24 -13.14 -1.09
CA MET A 259 15.69 -13.87 0.12
C MET A 259 14.75 -13.69 1.30
N ASP A 260 14.24 -12.47 1.50
CA ASP A 260 13.25 -12.14 2.55
C ASP A 260 11.80 -12.42 2.09
N GLY A 261 11.65 -12.90 0.86
CA GLY A 261 10.36 -13.10 0.21
C GLY A 261 9.53 -14.16 0.92
N ILE A 262 8.27 -13.84 1.21
CA ILE A 262 7.31 -14.80 1.74
C ILE A 262 6.74 -15.58 0.55
N THR A 263 6.82 -16.91 0.56
CA THR A 263 6.22 -17.73 -0.50
C THR A 263 4.69 -17.73 -0.41
N GLU A 264 4.01 -18.15 -1.47
CA GLU A 264 2.56 -18.29 -1.45
C GLU A 264 2.11 -19.29 -0.37
N GLU A 265 2.79 -20.43 -0.23
CA GLU A 265 2.48 -21.44 0.78
C GLU A 265 2.65 -20.90 2.20
N GLN A 266 3.73 -20.15 2.44
CA GLN A 266 3.96 -19.47 3.71
C GLN A 266 2.85 -18.46 4.00
N LEU A 267 2.42 -17.68 3.00
CA LEU A 267 1.33 -16.73 3.17
C LEU A 267 -0.01 -17.44 3.47
N ARG A 268 -0.33 -18.52 2.75
CA ARG A 268 -1.51 -19.36 2.99
C ARG A 268 -1.50 -20.00 4.38
N SER A 269 -0.33 -20.41 4.88
CA SER A 269 -0.20 -20.99 6.23
C SER A 269 -0.65 -20.05 7.35
N GLN A 270 -0.66 -18.73 7.10
CA GLN A 270 -1.06 -17.73 8.09
C GLN A 270 -2.58 -17.49 8.16
N ILE A 271 -3.37 -17.96 7.19
CA ILE A 271 -4.81 -17.64 7.07
C ILE A 271 -5.58 -17.95 8.35
N ALA A 272 -5.39 -19.14 8.92
CA ALA A 272 -6.10 -19.58 10.13
C ALA A 272 -5.78 -18.65 11.32
N SER A 273 -4.50 -18.37 11.56
CA SER A 273 -4.06 -17.50 12.65
C SER A 273 -4.61 -16.06 12.51
N ILE A 274 -4.62 -15.52 11.29
CA ILE A 274 -5.16 -14.18 10.98
C ILE A 274 -6.67 -14.15 11.28
N ARG A 275 -7.40 -15.20 10.88
CA ARG A 275 -8.85 -15.32 11.11
C ARG A 275 -9.18 -15.37 12.60
N GLU A 276 -8.48 -16.21 13.35
CA GLU A 276 -8.67 -16.34 14.81
C GLU A 276 -8.36 -15.03 15.54
N ALA A 277 -7.24 -14.39 15.17
CA ALA A 277 -6.88 -13.10 15.73
C ALA A 277 -7.90 -12.01 15.39
N TRP A 278 -8.47 -12.04 14.18
CA TRP A 278 -9.54 -11.11 13.79
C TRP A 278 -10.82 -11.33 14.61
N LYS A 279 -11.29 -12.58 14.73
CA LYS A 279 -12.49 -12.91 15.52
C LYS A 279 -12.36 -12.47 16.97
N ARG A 280 -11.21 -12.73 17.60
CA ARG A 280 -10.93 -12.31 18.98
C ARG A 280 -11.01 -10.78 19.15
N ARG A 281 -10.43 -10.01 18.21
CA ARG A 281 -10.54 -8.54 18.24
C ARG A 281 -11.97 -8.06 18.06
N ASP A 282 -12.75 -8.72 17.21
CA ASP A 282 -14.16 -8.36 16.97
C ASP A 282 -15.02 -8.64 18.21
N GLU A 283 -14.85 -9.80 18.84
CA GLU A 283 -15.51 -10.14 20.11
C GLU A 283 -15.16 -9.15 21.23
N GLU A 284 -13.88 -8.78 21.34
CA GLU A 284 -13.42 -7.78 22.32
C GLU A 284 -14.01 -6.39 22.06
N ALA A 285 -14.13 -5.97 20.80
CA ALA A 285 -14.73 -4.70 20.42
C ALA A 285 -16.25 -4.68 20.71
N ASN A 286 -16.92 -5.83 20.58
CA ASN A 286 -18.35 -6.00 20.78
C ASN A 286 -18.74 -6.32 22.22
N LYS A 287 -17.78 -6.56 23.14
CA LYS A 287 -18.08 -6.71 24.57
C LYS A 287 -18.63 -5.38 25.13
N PRO A 288 -19.75 -5.41 25.87
CA PRO A 288 -20.26 -4.22 26.53
C PRO A 288 -19.18 -3.71 27.49
N LYS A 289 -18.73 -2.46 27.28
CA LYS A 289 -17.84 -1.78 28.22
C LYS A 289 -18.57 -1.74 29.56
N GLN A 290 -18.20 -2.61 30.51
CA GLN A 290 -18.65 -2.47 31.88
C GLN A 290 -18.23 -1.08 32.34
N LEU A 291 -19.22 -0.21 32.55
CA LEU A 291 -19.04 1.03 33.30
C LEU A 291 -18.34 0.62 34.60
N LYS A 292 -17.06 0.98 34.76
CA LYS A 292 -16.37 0.86 36.04
C LYS A 292 -17.18 1.69 37.03
N ARG A 293 -18.07 1.04 37.79
CA ARG A 293 -18.66 1.63 38.99
C ARG A 293 -17.47 2.06 39.87
N PRO A 294 -17.45 3.28 40.41
CA PRO A 294 -16.44 3.65 41.39
C PRO A 294 -16.44 2.59 42.50
N LYS A 295 -15.25 2.09 42.88
CA LYS A 295 -15.13 1.24 44.08
C LYS A 295 -15.70 2.02 45.27
N PRO A 296 -16.40 1.38 46.23
CA PRO A 296 -16.69 2.04 47.48
C PRO A 296 -15.36 2.38 48.15
N GLU A 297 -15.12 3.66 48.42
CA GLU A 297 -14.01 4.08 49.26
C GLU A 297 -14.19 3.45 50.66
N ASP A 298 -13.14 2.79 51.14
CA ASP A 298 -13.08 2.25 52.49
C ASP A 298 -13.15 3.42 53.48
N LYS A 299 -14.31 3.59 54.13
CA LYS A 299 -14.58 4.64 55.13
C LYS A 299 -13.86 4.40 56.47
N SER A 300 -12.76 3.66 56.50
CA SER A 300 -12.04 3.34 57.76
C SER A 300 -10.73 4.12 57.95
N GLU A 301 -10.22 4.84 56.94
CA GLU A 301 -8.97 5.61 57.07
C GLU A 301 -9.13 7.14 57.21
N ASN A 302 -10.35 7.68 57.04
CA ASN A 302 -10.57 9.13 57.18
C ASN A 302 -10.93 9.60 58.60
N GLU A 303 -11.48 8.72 59.46
CA GLU A 303 -11.82 9.12 60.84
C GLU A 303 -10.58 9.23 61.75
N SER A 304 -9.49 8.56 61.42
CA SER A 304 -8.21 8.65 62.15
C SER A 304 -7.37 9.87 61.75
N ARG A 305 -7.61 10.46 60.56
CA ARG A 305 -6.96 11.72 60.14
C ARG A 305 -7.68 12.98 60.64
N GLU A 306 -9.01 12.99 60.71
CA GLU A 306 -9.75 14.15 61.23
C GLU A 306 -9.62 14.38 62.74
N ARG A 307 -9.27 13.34 63.53
CA ARG A 307 -9.00 13.51 64.97
C ARG A 307 -7.62 14.11 65.29
N LEU A 308 -6.66 14.07 64.36
CA LEU A 308 -5.32 14.64 64.57
C LEU A 308 -5.24 16.12 64.11
N GLU A 309 -6.07 16.56 63.16
CA GLU A 309 -6.05 17.97 62.70
C GLU A 309 -6.87 18.93 63.56
N ASN A 310 -7.88 18.45 64.31
CA ASN A 310 -8.66 19.29 65.22
C ASN A 310 -7.99 19.55 66.58
N GLY A 311 -6.89 18.86 66.90
CA GLY A 311 -6.09 19.12 68.10
C GLY A 311 -5.10 20.29 67.97
N ASN A 312 -4.74 20.68 66.75
CA ASN A 312 -3.68 21.69 66.50
C ASN A 312 -4.19 23.09 66.14
N LYS A 313 -5.51 23.32 66.09
CA LYS A 313 -6.10 24.65 65.82
C LYS A 313 -6.35 25.51 67.08
N SER A 314 -6.10 25.01 68.30
CA SER A 314 -6.30 25.82 69.52
C SER A 314 -5.07 26.64 69.96
N ASN A 315 -3.88 26.43 69.38
CA ASN A 315 -2.65 27.12 69.80
C ASN A 315 -2.11 28.21 68.86
N LYS A 316 -2.79 28.50 67.73
CA LYS A 316 -2.32 29.52 66.76
C LYS A 316 -3.06 30.86 66.80
N SER A 317 -4.03 31.04 67.71
CA SER A 317 -4.84 32.27 67.83
C SER A 317 -4.34 33.26 68.89
N LYS A 318 -3.16 33.04 69.49
CA LYS A 318 -2.59 33.95 70.53
C LYS A 318 -1.32 34.71 70.12
N ARG A 319 -0.88 34.67 68.86
CA ARG A 319 0.42 35.26 68.46
C ARG A 319 0.42 36.25 67.28
N LEU A 320 -0.72 36.83 66.93
CA LEU A 320 -0.84 37.84 65.86
C LEU A 320 -1.56 39.11 66.36
N LYS A 321 -1.15 39.61 67.54
CA LYS A 321 -1.62 40.89 68.09
C LYS A 321 -0.50 41.83 68.56
N TYR A 322 0.74 41.55 68.18
CA TYR A 322 1.84 42.50 68.20
C TYR A 322 2.45 42.46 66.79
N ASP A 323 2.96 43.59 66.31
CA ASP A 323 3.54 43.81 64.98
C ASP A 323 2.52 44.32 63.92
N ARG A 324 1.76 45.34 64.34
CA ARG A 324 1.33 46.44 63.45
C ARG A 324 1.91 47.73 64.00
N GLU A 325 3.14 48.02 63.62
CA GLU A 325 3.74 49.35 63.50
C GLU A 325 5.09 49.14 62.81
N ASP A 326 5.54 50.12 62.03
CA ASP A 326 6.73 50.13 61.17
C ASP A 326 6.62 49.43 59.80
N ASN A 327 6.25 50.23 58.80
CA ASN A 327 7.13 50.58 57.67
C ASN A 327 6.34 51.32 56.58
N ASN A 328 6.30 52.64 56.73
CA ASN A 328 6.05 53.60 55.66
C ASN A 328 7.40 54.26 55.40
N GLU A 329 8.07 53.96 54.27
CA GLU A 329 8.91 54.89 53.49
C GLU A 329 9.76 54.18 52.42
N ASN A 330 9.91 54.88 51.29
CA ASN A 330 10.91 54.77 50.22
C ASN A 330 10.62 53.81 49.05
N ASP A 331 9.92 54.26 48.01
CA ASP A 331 10.33 55.11 46.85
C ASP A 331 11.15 54.43 45.74
N LYS A 332 10.49 54.35 44.57
CA LYS A 332 10.96 54.66 43.21
C LYS A 332 12.45 54.45 42.85
N LYS A 333 12.68 53.47 41.97
CA LYS A 333 13.60 53.41 40.80
C LYS A 333 13.53 51.95 40.33
N SER A 334 13.28 51.57 39.07
CA SER A 334 13.98 51.95 37.85
C SER A 334 13.16 51.57 36.61
N HIS A 335 13.23 52.44 35.60
CA HIS A 335 12.67 52.30 34.27
C HIS A 335 13.73 51.73 33.29
N ARG A 336 13.26 50.95 32.30
CA ARG A 336 13.77 50.74 30.92
C ARG A 336 14.99 49.83 30.65
N ILE A 337 15.01 49.38 29.37
CA ILE A 337 16.07 48.74 28.54
C ILE A 337 15.88 47.20 28.45
N ASN A 338 15.69 46.51 27.29
CA ASN A 338 16.12 46.73 25.90
C ASN A 338 15.27 45.95 24.86
N GLU A 339 15.21 46.48 23.63
CA GLU A 339 14.98 45.78 22.35
C GLU A 339 16.33 45.36 21.71
N ASP A 340 16.23 44.51 20.68
CA ASP A 340 17.21 44.16 19.61
C ASP A 340 18.33 43.13 19.86
N THR A 341 18.24 41.97 19.20
CA THR A 341 18.98 41.60 17.96
C THR A 341 18.95 40.08 17.71
N GLY A 342 18.82 39.66 16.44
CA GLY A 342 19.13 38.29 15.98
C GLY A 342 18.21 37.72 14.92
#